data_AF-A0A821NJF3-F1
#
_entry.id   AF-A0A821NJF3-F1
#
_cell.length_a   1.000
_cell.length_b   1.000
_cell.length_c   1.000
_cell.angle_alpha   90.00
_cell.angle_beta   90.00
_cell.angle_gamma   90.00
#
_symmetry.space_group_name_H-M   'P 1'
#
loop_
_entity.id
_entity.type
_entity.pdbx_description
1 polymer ?
#
loop_
_entity_poly.entity_id
_entity_poly.type
_entity_poly.pdbx_seq_one_letter_code
_entity_poly.pdbx_strand_id
1 'polypeptide(L)'
;MNTLEFGFKAKTSAKTWHLDDVSVIDTNASNSEMLINGNFENGTLIGWQAFCSNLNGGGTGGTITQSSCHNGSYFYDGACAVAYDFLRQSFSMAIRHVYVLSF
;
A
#
# COMPACT_ATOMS: atom_id res chain seq x y z
N MET A 1 17.00 -6.87 0.05
CA MET A 1 15.68 -6.39 0.54
C MET A 1 14.86 -6.11 -0.70
N ASN A 2 13.62 -6.60 -0.76
CA ASN A 2 12.73 -6.43 -1.93
C ASN A 2 11.66 -5.40 -1.58
N THR A 3 11.08 -4.76 -2.60
CA THR A 3 10.07 -3.71 -2.41
C THR A 3 8.81 -4.07 -3.19
N LEU A 4 7.67 -4.05 -2.50
CA LEU A 4 6.35 -4.00 -3.13
C LEU A 4 5.98 -2.52 -3.29
N GLU A 5 5.60 -2.12 -4.50
CA GLU A 5 5.18 -0.76 -4.81
C GLU A 5 3.90 -0.80 -5.65
N PHE A 6 2.90 -0.07 -5.20
CA PHE A 6 1.70 0.22 -5.97
C PHE A 6 1.78 1.65 -6.51
N GLY A 7 1.42 1.84 -7.77
CA GLY A 7 1.40 3.15 -8.41
C GLY A 7 0.08 3.39 -9.15
N PHE A 8 -0.68 4.38 -8.71
CA PHE A 8 -2.00 4.69 -9.26
C PHE A 8 -2.04 6.11 -9.81
N LYS A 9 -2.37 6.24 -11.10
CA LYS A 9 -2.50 7.55 -11.75
C LYS A 9 -3.89 8.13 -11.50
N ALA A 10 -3.97 9.20 -10.73
CA ALA A 10 -5.21 9.98 -10.67
C ALA A 10 -5.36 10.78 -11.97
N LYS A 11 -6.49 10.58 -12.66
CA LYS A 11 -6.79 11.29 -13.92
C LYS A 11 -7.34 12.70 -13.69
N THR A 12 -7.83 12.99 -12.49
CA THR A 12 -8.45 14.27 -12.13
C THR A 12 -8.00 14.71 -10.73
N SER A 13 -8.49 15.86 -10.26
CA SER A 13 -8.28 16.34 -8.90
C SER A 13 -9.16 15.67 -7.85
N ALA A 14 -10.13 14.85 -8.28
CA ALA A 14 -10.90 14.03 -7.36
C ALA A 14 -10.07 12.80 -6.98
N LYS A 15 -10.05 12.45 -5.69
CA LYS A 15 -9.50 11.18 -5.21
C LYS A 15 -10.34 10.04 -5.80
N THR A 16 -9.71 9.04 -6.42
CA THR A 16 -10.47 7.99 -7.14
C THR A 16 -10.06 6.56 -6.83
N TRP A 17 -9.20 6.31 -5.85
CA TRP A 17 -8.77 4.94 -5.57
C TRP A 17 -8.51 4.72 -4.09
N HIS A 18 -8.91 3.54 -3.65
CA HIS A 18 -8.73 3.02 -2.31
C HIS A 18 -7.97 1.70 -2.41
N LEU A 19 -7.14 1.39 -1.42
CA LEU A 19 -6.45 0.11 -1.30
C LEU A 19 -6.57 -0.39 0.13
N ASP A 20 -6.82 -1.68 0.27
CA ASP A 20 -7.12 -2.32 1.55
C ASP A 20 -6.62 -3.78 1.53
N ASP A 21 -6.55 -4.42 2.71
CA ASP A 21 -6.27 -5.85 2.86
C ASP A 21 -5.04 -6.39 2.10
N VAL A 22 -3.97 -5.60 1.97
CA VAL A 22 -2.77 -6.01 1.23
C VAL A 22 -2.00 -7.05 2.05
N SER A 23 -1.69 -8.18 1.42
CA SER A 23 -0.94 -9.27 2.06
C SER A 23 0.11 -9.83 1.14
N VAL A 24 1.29 -10.14 1.70
CA VAL A 24 2.32 -10.95 1.04
C VAL A 24 2.64 -12.12 1.95
N ILE A 25 2.15 -13.30 1.59
CA ILE A 25 2.33 -14.52 2.37
C ILE A 25 3.50 -15.33 1.83
N ASP A 26 4.46 -15.66 2.69
CA ASP A 26 5.48 -16.68 2.43
C ASP A 26 4.88 -18.08 2.67
N THR A 27 4.54 -18.77 1.58
CA THR A 27 3.90 -20.09 1.65
C THR A 27 4.84 -21.19 2.14
N ASN A 28 6.16 -20.96 2.11
CA ASN A 28 7.15 -21.89 2.62
C ASN A 28 7.45 -21.66 4.12
N ALA A 29 7.13 -20.49 4.67
CA ALA A 29 7.35 -20.13 6.07
C ALA A 29 6.04 -20.12 6.87
N SER A 30 5.32 -21.23 6.89
CA SER A 30 4.06 -21.39 7.66
C SER A 30 2.99 -20.34 7.34
N ASN A 31 2.94 -19.87 6.09
CA ASN A 31 2.07 -18.78 5.65
C ASN A 31 2.29 -17.48 6.46
N SER A 32 3.54 -17.15 6.77
CA SER A 32 3.88 -15.92 7.46
C SER A 32 3.58 -14.70 6.60
N GLU A 33 2.95 -13.69 7.19
CA GLU A 33 2.81 -12.36 6.60
C GLU A 33 4.16 -11.64 6.57
N MET A 34 4.49 -11.04 5.42
CA MET A 34 5.75 -10.32 5.19
C MET A 34 5.60 -8.81 5.36
N LEU A 35 4.38 -8.28 5.23
CA LEU A 35 4.10 -6.85 5.36
C LEU A 35 3.75 -6.49 6.81
N ILE A 36 4.25 -5.33 7.25
CA ILE A 36 3.78 -4.68 8.47
C ILE A 36 2.53 -3.88 8.09
N ASN A 37 1.44 -4.12 8.81
CA ASN A 37 0.19 -3.33 8.69
C ASN A 37 -0.31 -3.24 7.24
N GLY A 38 -0.28 -4.36 6.51
CA GLY A 38 -0.74 -4.42 5.11
C GLY A 38 -2.25 -4.23 4.95
N ASN A 39 -3.01 -4.58 5.98
CA ASN A 39 -4.45 -4.36 6.08
C ASN A 39 -4.83 -2.98 6.67
N PHE A 40 -3.87 -2.12 6.98
CA PHE A 40 -4.08 -0.76 7.50
C PHE A 40 -4.84 -0.61 8.83
N GLU A 41 -5.24 -1.70 9.49
CA GLU A 41 -6.06 -1.70 10.71
C GLU A 41 -5.38 -1.07 11.94
N ASN A 42 -4.10 -0.73 11.84
CA ASN A 42 -3.44 0.12 12.83
C ASN A 42 -3.89 1.59 12.77
N GLY A 43 -4.61 2.00 11.73
CA GLY A 43 -5.08 3.38 11.54
C GLY A 43 -4.00 4.37 11.12
N THR A 44 -2.80 3.88 10.78
CA THR A 44 -1.62 4.68 10.42
C THR A 44 -0.87 4.08 9.24
N LEU A 45 0.04 4.84 8.62
CA LEU A 45 0.94 4.36 7.56
C LEU A 45 2.17 3.60 8.10
N ILE A 46 2.13 3.04 9.31
CA ILE A 46 3.26 2.27 9.84
C ILE A 46 3.66 1.17 8.85
N GLY A 47 4.96 1.09 8.53
CA GLY A 47 5.51 0.15 7.55
C GLY A 47 5.45 0.63 6.09
N TRP A 48 4.62 1.63 5.79
CA TRP A 48 4.38 2.13 4.44
C TRP A 48 4.99 3.50 4.20
N GLN A 49 5.51 3.69 2.98
CA GLN A 49 5.90 5.00 2.47
C GLN A 49 4.92 5.41 1.36
N ALA A 50 4.20 6.50 1.59
CA ALA A 50 3.25 7.09 0.65
C ALA A 50 3.81 8.39 0.04
N PHE A 51 3.75 8.55 -1.27
CA PHE A 51 4.25 9.76 -1.95
C PHE A 51 3.60 9.98 -3.30
N CYS A 52 3.51 11.24 -3.73
CA CYS A 52 3.11 11.59 -5.09
C CYS A 52 4.34 11.72 -6.00
N SER A 53 4.21 11.25 -7.24
CA SER A 53 4.99 11.79 -8.36
C SER A 53 4.24 12.97 -8.97
N ASN A 54 4.24 14.08 -8.26
CA ASN A 54 4.09 15.35 -8.96
C ASN A 54 5.22 15.44 -10.01
N LEU A 55 4.90 16.02 -11.18
CA LEU A 55 5.88 16.29 -12.26
C LEU A 55 7.11 17.10 -11.78
N ASN A 56 7.08 17.62 -10.55
CA ASN A 56 8.13 18.37 -9.86
C ASN A 56 8.54 17.77 -8.48
N GLY A 57 8.44 16.46 -8.29
CA GLY A 57 9.30 15.71 -7.35
C GLY A 57 9.18 15.99 -5.85
N GLY A 58 7.98 16.06 -5.29
CA GLY A 58 7.78 16.14 -3.83
C GLY A 58 6.34 16.43 -3.45
N GLY A 59 5.52 15.39 -3.27
CA GLY A 59 4.16 15.52 -2.76
C GLY A 59 3.87 14.41 -1.76
N THR A 60 3.09 14.73 -0.72
CA THR A 60 2.60 13.75 0.25
C THR A 60 1.57 12.85 -0.42
N GLY A 61 1.72 11.53 -0.29
CA GLY A 61 0.73 10.57 -0.80
C GLY A 61 -0.59 10.62 -0.02
N GLY A 62 -1.39 9.57 -0.19
CA GLY A 62 -2.62 9.32 0.53
C GLY A 62 -2.47 9.17 2.05
N THR A 63 -3.62 8.98 2.70
CA THR A 63 -3.77 8.88 4.16
C THR A 63 -4.59 7.66 4.53
N ILE A 64 -4.46 7.19 5.77
CA ILE A 64 -5.38 6.19 6.32
C ILE A 64 -6.65 6.88 6.81
N THR A 65 -7.82 6.38 6.40
CA THR A 65 -9.12 6.95 6.77
C THR A 65 -10.14 5.87 7.16
N GLN A 66 -11.28 6.32 7.70
CA GLN A 66 -12.37 5.48 8.22
C GLN A 66 -13.68 5.85 7.52
N SER A 67 -14.04 5.18 6.42
CA SER A 67 -15.37 5.19 5.78
C SER A 67 -15.38 4.38 4.47
N SER A 68 -16.30 3.43 4.30
CA SER A 68 -16.38 2.58 3.09
C SER A 68 -15.20 1.61 2.90
N CYS A 69 -14.63 1.14 4.02
CA CYS A 69 -13.60 0.10 4.02
C CYS A 69 -14.18 -1.19 3.43
N HIS A 70 -13.38 -1.94 2.69
CA HIS A 70 -13.81 -3.22 2.11
C HIS A 70 -14.00 -4.26 3.22
N ASN A 71 -13.10 -4.23 4.19
CA ASN A 71 -13.11 -5.04 5.40
C ASN A 71 -12.52 -4.21 6.55
N GLY A 72 -12.83 -4.56 7.80
CA GLY A 72 -12.27 -3.84 8.95
C GLY A 72 -12.73 -2.37 9.08
N SER A 73 -11.83 -1.53 9.58
CA SER A 73 -12.13 -0.14 9.97
C SER A 73 -11.29 0.89 9.19
N TYR A 74 -10.23 0.48 8.52
CA TYR A 74 -9.26 1.39 7.92
C TYR A 74 -8.83 0.92 6.53
N PHE A 75 -8.54 1.87 5.66
CA PHE A 75 -7.96 1.61 4.35
C PHE A 75 -7.10 2.81 3.92
N TYR A 76 -6.31 2.63 2.88
CA TYR A 76 -5.55 3.70 2.25
C TYR A 76 -6.40 4.50 1.26
N ASP A 77 -6.61 5.79 1.54
CA ASP A 77 -7.28 6.74 0.64
C ASP A 77 -6.24 7.58 -0.12
N GLY A 78 -6.14 7.33 -1.43
CA GLY A 78 -5.17 7.99 -2.30
C GLY A 78 -5.46 9.48 -2.48
N ALA A 79 -4.43 10.32 -2.39
CA ALA A 79 -4.60 11.78 -2.33
C ALA A 79 -3.92 12.57 -3.47
N CYS A 80 -3.13 11.93 -4.32
CA CYS A 80 -2.40 12.64 -5.37
C CYS A 80 -3.32 13.08 -6.51
N ALA A 81 -3.56 14.38 -6.64
CA ALA A 81 -4.28 14.96 -7.77
C ALA A 81 -3.38 15.08 -9.01
N VAL A 82 -3.87 14.61 -10.17
CA VAL A 82 -3.20 14.79 -11.48
C VAL A 82 -1.74 14.29 -11.48
N ALA A 83 -1.46 13.22 -10.75
CA ALA A 83 -0.13 12.63 -10.53
C ALA A 83 -0.28 11.12 -10.30
N TYR A 84 0.85 10.39 -10.20
CA TYR A 84 0.80 9.05 -9.59
C TYR A 84 0.92 9.17 -8.09
N ASP A 85 0.05 8.45 -7.40
CA ASP A 85 0.18 8.15 -5.98
C ASP A 85 0.87 6.80 -5.83
N PHE A 86 1.93 6.78 -5.04
CA PHE A 86 2.73 5.60 -4.78
C PHE A 86 2.61 5.20 -3.32
N LEU A 87 2.45 3.90 -3.10
CA LEU A 87 2.49 3.28 -1.79
C LEU A 87 3.46 2.11 -1.84
N ARG A 88 4.50 2.12 -1.00
CA ARG A 88 5.52 1.07 -0.99
C ARG A 88 5.93 0.61 0.39
N GLN A 89 6.32 -0.64 0.48
CA GLN A 89 6.90 -1.25 1.66
C GLN A 89 7.99 -2.24 1.24
N SER A 90 9.06 -2.31 2.02
CA SER A 90 10.14 -3.27 1.78
C SER A 90 10.10 -4.41 2.78
N PHE A 91 10.37 -5.62 2.30
CA PHE A 91 10.39 -6.83 3.10
C PHE A 91 11.53 -7.76 2.65
N SER A 92 11.85 -8.73 3.50
CA SER A 92 12.87 -9.74 3.20
C SER A 92 12.21 -10.95 2.54
N MET A 93 12.90 -11.50 1.55
CA MET A 93 12.52 -12.77 0.93
C MET A 93 13.68 -13.75 1.07
N ALA A 94 13.34 -15.04 1.13
CA ALA A 94 14.28 -16.14 1.11
C ALA A 94 14.36 -16.75 -0.30
N ILE A 95 15.57 -17.20 -0.66
CA ILE A 95 15.81 -17.86 -1.93
C ILE A 95 15.04 -19.20 -1.95
N ARG A 96 14.42 -19.52 -3.10
CA ARG A 96 13.58 -20.73 -3.32
C ARG A 96 12.26 -20.77 -2.53
N HIS A 97 11.82 -19.65 -1.98
CA HIS A 97 10.48 -19.51 -1.40
C HIS A 97 9.49 -19.00 -2.45
N VAL A 98 8.21 -19.31 -2.23
CA VAL A 98 7.06 -18.90 -3.03
C VAL A 98 6.20 -17.97 -2.20
N TYR A 99 5.89 -16.81 -2.78
CA TYR A 99 5.13 -15.75 -2.13
C TYR A 99 3.81 -15.51 -2.87
N VAL A 100 2.72 -15.35 -2.12
CA VAL A 100 1.41 -15.00 -2.67
C VAL A 100 1.09 -13.57 -2.28
N LEU A 101 0.83 -12.73 -3.29
CA LEU A 101 0.32 -11.37 -3.13
C LEU A 101 -1.20 -11.38 -3.30
N SER A 102 -1.92 -10.72 -2.39
CA SER A 102 -3.37 -10.46 -2.50
C SER A 102 -3.72 -9.03 -2.04
N PHE A 103 -4.77 -8.46 -2.63
CA PHE A 103 -5.39 -7.17 -2.33
C PHE A 103 -6.70 -7.03 -3.13
#